data_AF-A0A257VGB7-F1
#
_entry.id   AF-A0A257VGB7-F1
#
_cell.length_a   1.000
_cell.length_b   1.000
_cell.length_c   1.000
_cell.angle_alpha   90.00
_cell.angle_beta   90.00
_cell.angle_gamma   90.00
#
_symmetry.space_group_name_H-M   'P 1'
#
loop_
_entity.id
_entity.type
_entity.pdbx_description
1 polymer ?
#
loop_
_entity_poly.entity_id
_entity_poly.type
_entity_poly.pdbx_seq_one_letter_code
_entity_poly.pdbx_strand_id
1 'polypeptide(L)'
;MGRCLFALWVAAGLAAQPLTPETILLGRTRYHMVETLRRIPNYTCLETIERSVRQPRSKRATLVDALRLEVAVVDGKELFSWPGERQFKERDLRELAPGGAIGNGNFALHAKSVFGGGYVKFTFRGKEQREGREVARFDYDVPQQFSGYQIRVGDASAVVAYHGHVVVDAKTLDVIDLEVIADDLPPHLKLQRATDFMHYSRQRIGEADHLLPVSSEMTMVGLDGAESRNKVTFSGCRQYSGESVVRFDDPEPTTEAAPAAPVVPRVATELPAELLLEASLDETLAIDKAATGDLLSFTVRRDARRHKITLVPKGARIRARVADVDRRAVRGYSMGVGIQLVEIEHEGQIVPLKAQVVEGGSIALRTSFYALMPAANARPSMVYVKSTPPRMPKGLLLQLRVIP
;
A
#
# COMPACT_ATOMS: atom_id res chain seq x y z
N MET A 1 -82.11 34.89 -13.48
CA MET A 1 -81.90 34.00 -14.64
C MET A 1 -80.50 34.23 -15.19
N GLY A 2 -79.73 33.17 -15.43
CA GLY A 2 -78.48 33.10 -16.23
C GLY A 2 -77.24 33.78 -15.62
N ARG A 3 -76.31 33.07 -14.94
CA ARG A 3 -75.24 32.18 -15.46
C ARG A 3 -74.23 32.89 -16.37
N CYS A 4 -72.99 33.09 -15.89
CA CYS A 4 -71.80 32.31 -16.27
C CYS A 4 -70.50 33.09 -15.98
N LEU A 5 -69.86 32.77 -14.85
CA LEU A 5 -68.41 32.90 -14.71
C LEU A 5 -67.75 31.81 -15.58
N PHE A 6 -66.84 32.20 -16.48
CA PHE A 6 -65.82 31.30 -17.00
C PHE A 6 -64.46 31.76 -16.49
N ALA A 7 -64.00 31.15 -15.40
CA ALA A 7 -62.61 31.16 -15.00
C ALA A 7 -61.89 30.04 -15.77
N LEU A 8 -61.03 30.38 -16.72
CA LEU A 8 -60.10 29.42 -17.32
C LEU A 8 -58.97 29.15 -16.33
N TRP A 9 -59.05 28.01 -15.66
CA TRP A 9 -57.92 27.39 -14.96
C TRP A 9 -57.01 26.71 -15.99
N VAL A 10 -55.85 27.28 -16.28
CA VAL A 10 -54.75 26.55 -16.93
C VAL A 10 -53.98 25.83 -15.82
N ALA A 11 -54.37 24.59 -15.54
CA ALA A 11 -53.57 23.69 -14.71
C ALA A 11 -52.38 23.19 -15.55
N ALA A 12 -51.21 23.81 -15.37
CA ALA A 12 -49.96 23.28 -15.87
C ALA A 12 -49.59 22.02 -15.06
N GLY A 13 -49.99 20.85 -15.56
CA GLY A 13 -49.54 19.57 -15.03
C GLY A 13 -48.06 19.37 -15.31
N LEU A 14 -47.22 19.50 -14.28
CA LEU A 14 -45.87 18.93 -14.26
C LEU A 14 -46.00 17.41 -14.22
N ALA A 15 -46.20 16.79 -15.39
CA ALA A 15 -46.08 15.35 -15.51
C ALA A 15 -44.61 14.96 -15.30
N ALA A 16 -44.32 14.29 -14.18
CA ALA A 16 -43.01 13.69 -13.96
C ALA A 16 -42.72 12.71 -15.12
N GLN A 17 -41.68 12.99 -15.90
CA GLN A 17 -41.27 12.10 -16.99
C GLN A 17 -40.91 10.73 -16.40
N PRO A 18 -41.32 9.61 -17.03
CA PRO A 18 -40.98 8.28 -16.56
C PRO A 18 -39.46 8.09 -16.59
N LEU A 19 -38.91 7.49 -15.53
CA LEU A 19 -37.49 7.18 -15.44
C LEU A 19 -37.10 6.23 -16.58
N THR A 20 -36.03 6.57 -17.31
CA THR A 20 -35.53 5.72 -18.39
C THR A 20 -34.85 4.46 -17.83
N PRO A 21 -34.78 3.35 -18.58
CA PRO A 21 -34.09 2.13 -18.13
C PRO A 21 -32.63 2.38 -17.71
N GLU A 22 -31.95 3.31 -18.37
CA GLU A 22 -30.56 3.69 -18.09
C GLU A 22 -30.45 4.44 -16.76
N THR A 23 -31.43 5.31 -16.48
CA THR A 23 -31.52 6.04 -15.20
C THR A 23 -31.77 5.07 -14.04
N ILE A 24 -32.63 4.07 -14.25
CA ILE A 24 -32.89 3.00 -13.26
C ILE A 24 -31.62 2.16 -13.04
N LEU A 25 -30.93 1.76 -14.11
CA LEU A 25 -29.68 1.00 -14.01
C LEU A 25 -28.63 1.77 -13.20
N LEU A 26 -28.39 3.03 -13.55
CA LEU A 26 -27.45 3.88 -12.82
C LEU A 26 -27.84 4.01 -11.33
N GLY A 27 -29.11 4.26 -11.03
CA GLY A 27 -29.58 4.39 -9.64
C GLY A 27 -29.32 3.10 -8.83
N ARG A 28 -29.61 1.94 -9.41
CA ARG A 28 -29.35 0.63 -8.79
C ARG A 28 -27.86 0.37 -8.60
N THR A 29 -27.04 0.68 -9.60
CA THR A 29 -25.58 0.56 -9.50
C THR A 29 -25.00 1.44 -8.42
N ARG A 30 -25.42 2.72 -8.35
CA ARG A 30 -24.94 3.65 -7.32
C ARG A 30 -25.29 3.14 -5.92
N TYR A 31 -26.53 2.68 -5.71
CA TYR A 31 -26.94 2.09 -4.45
C TYR A 31 -26.10 0.85 -4.09
N HIS A 32 -25.93 -0.07 -5.05
CA HIS A 32 -25.12 -1.28 -4.88
C HIS A 32 -23.66 -0.96 -4.52
N MET A 33 -23.04 0.00 -5.20
CA MET A 33 -21.67 0.40 -4.93
C MET A 33 -21.52 1.09 -3.58
N VAL A 34 -22.45 1.96 -3.18
CA VAL A 34 -22.44 2.58 -1.84
C VAL A 34 -22.50 1.52 -0.75
N GLU A 35 -23.39 0.53 -0.87
CA GLU A 35 -23.49 -0.57 0.08
C GLU A 35 -22.25 -1.46 0.11
N THR A 36 -21.65 -1.71 -1.05
CA THR A 36 -20.40 -2.47 -1.18
C THR A 36 -19.24 -1.75 -0.49
N LEU A 37 -19.05 -0.46 -0.76
CA LEU A 37 -17.96 0.36 -0.24
C LEU A 37 -18.06 0.61 1.28
N ARG A 38 -19.27 0.54 1.85
CA ARG A 38 -19.49 0.58 3.31
C ARG A 38 -18.92 -0.62 4.05
N ARG A 39 -18.73 -1.76 3.38
CA ARG A 39 -18.20 -3.00 3.97
C ARG A 39 -16.68 -3.13 3.85
N ILE A 40 -16.04 -2.33 2.99
CA ILE A 40 -14.58 -2.31 2.81
C ILE A 40 -13.77 -2.03 4.08
N PRO A 41 -14.21 -1.17 5.04
CA PRO A 41 -13.41 -0.86 6.22
C PRO A 41 -12.98 -2.05 7.08
N ASN A 42 -13.59 -3.21 6.88
CA ASN A 42 -13.25 -4.44 7.58
C ASN A 42 -12.11 -5.21 6.93
N TYR A 43 -11.51 -4.75 5.83
CA TYR A 43 -10.50 -5.51 5.09
C TYR A 43 -9.19 -4.74 4.92
N THR A 44 -8.10 -5.51 4.90
CA THR A 44 -6.78 -5.06 4.50
C THR A 44 -6.30 -5.92 3.33
N CYS A 45 -5.58 -5.31 2.39
CA CYS A 45 -4.97 -6.00 1.26
C CYS A 45 -3.47 -5.67 1.18
N LEU A 46 -2.69 -6.59 0.63
CA LEU A 46 -1.31 -6.32 0.23
C LEU A 46 -1.32 -5.65 -1.14
N GLU A 47 -0.84 -4.41 -1.18
CA GLU A 47 -0.65 -3.60 -2.36
C GLU A 47 0.80 -3.74 -2.85
N THR A 48 0.98 -4.30 -4.05
CA THR A 48 2.29 -4.34 -4.73
C THR A 48 2.32 -3.27 -5.82
N ILE A 49 3.19 -2.29 -5.66
CA ILE A 49 3.33 -1.13 -6.54
C ILE A 49 4.63 -1.29 -7.34
N GLU A 50 4.54 -1.48 -8.64
CA GLU A 50 5.68 -1.44 -9.56
C GLU A 50 5.75 -0.08 -10.22
N ARG A 51 6.86 0.65 -10.02
CA ARG A 51 7.00 2.00 -10.56
C ARG A 51 7.99 2.02 -11.69
N SER A 52 7.57 2.61 -12.80
CA SER A 52 8.39 2.76 -13.99
C SER A 52 8.37 4.20 -14.47
N VAL A 53 9.47 4.61 -15.10
CA VAL A 53 9.59 5.92 -15.72
C VAL A 53 9.96 5.78 -17.18
N ARG A 54 9.38 6.63 -18.01
CA ARG A 54 9.77 6.81 -19.40
C ARG A 54 10.29 8.22 -19.56
N GLN A 55 11.60 8.31 -19.83
CA GLN A 55 12.28 9.57 -20.08
C GLN A 55 11.71 10.27 -21.33
N PRO A 56 11.81 11.61 -21.43
CA PRO A 56 11.43 12.33 -22.63
C PRO A 56 12.08 11.72 -23.87
N ARG A 57 11.31 11.55 -24.94
CA ARG A 57 11.74 10.94 -26.22
C ARG A 57 12.12 9.45 -26.16
N SER A 58 12.09 8.80 -25.00
CA SER A 58 12.24 7.35 -24.92
C SER A 58 10.93 6.64 -25.32
N LYS A 59 11.07 5.55 -26.08
CA LYS A 59 9.96 4.63 -26.36
C LYS A 59 9.78 3.56 -25.28
N ARG A 60 10.77 3.39 -24.39
CA ARG A 60 10.77 2.34 -23.37
C ARG A 60 10.65 2.93 -21.98
N ALA A 61 9.68 2.44 -21.21
CA ALA A 61 9.64 2.63 -19.77
C ALA A 61 10.68 1.71 -19.12
N THR A 62 11.28 2.18 -18.03
CA THR A 62 12.25 1.43 -17.22
C THR A 62 11.70 1.30 -15.81
N LEU A 63 11.67 0.08 -15.27
CA LEU A 63 11.32 -0.17 -13.87
C LEU A 63 12.34 0.55 -12.97
N VAL A 64 11.84 1.37 -12.07
CA VAL A 64 12.63 2.09 -11.06
C VAL A 64 12.75 1.21 -9.82
N ASP A 65 11.62 0.80 -9.26
CA ASP A 65 11.53 -0.03 -8.07
C ASP A 65 10.17 -0.73 -7.97
N ALA A 66 10.04 -1.54 -6.92
CA ALA A 66 8.76 -2.11 -6.49
C ALA A 66 8.61 -1.90 -4.98
N LEU A 67 7.39 -1.59 -4.53
CA LEU A 67 7.03 -1.43 -3.12
C LEU A 67 5.92 -2.41 -2.76
N ARG A 68 5.95 -2.91 -1.53
CA ARG A 68 4.87 -3.69 -0.91
C ARG A 68 4.39 -2.99 0.34
N LEU A 69 3.12 -2.60 0.33
CA LEU A 69 2.42 -1.95 1.42
C LEU A 69 1.17 -2.76 1.76
N GLU A 70 0.70 -2.71 2.99
CA GLU A 70 -0.69 -3.07 3.31
C GLU A 70 -1.54 -1.80 3.22
N VAL A 71 -2.74 -1.92 2.65
CA VAL A 71 -3.75 -0.86 2.55
C VAL A 71 -5.02 -1.31 3.26
N ALA A 72 -5.61 -0.41 4.04
CA ALA A 72 -6.90 -0.60 4.70
C ALA A 72 -7.72 0.69 4.62
N VAL A 73 -9.03 0.58 4.77
CA VAL A 73 -9.92 1.74 4.88
C VAL A 73 -10.35 1.92 6.33
N VAL A 74 -9.97 3.02 6.97
CA VAL A 74 -10.35 3.31 8.37
C VAL A 74 -10.94 4.71 8.42
N ASP A 75 -12.11 4.86 9.04
CA ASP A 75 -12.85 6.13 9.14
C ASP A 75 -12.99 6.89 7.82
N GLY A 76 -13.19 6.15 6.73
CA GLY A 76 -13.35 6.73 5.41
C GLY A 76 -12.05 7.11 4.70
N LYS A 77 -10.89 6.94 5.32
CA LYS A 77 -9.56 7.19 4.74
C LYS A 77 -8.89 5.89 4.31
N GLU A 78 -8.07 5.94 3.27
CA GLU A 78 -7.11 4.87 2.98
C GLU A 78 -5.86 5.08 3.82
N LEU A 79 -5.54 4.09 4.65
CA LEU A 79 -4.35 4.07 5.48
C LEU A 79 -3.38 3.00 4.96
N PHE A 80 -2.09 3.29 5.08
CA PHE A 80 -1.03 2.42 4.59
C PHE A 80 -0.08 2.02 5.72
N SER A 81 0.37 0.77 5.67
CA SER A 81 1.40 0.25 6.56
C SER A 81 2.40 -0.63 5.84
N TRP A 82 3.55 -0.83 6.48
CA TRP A 82 4.45 -1.88 6.01
C TRP A 82 3.86 -3.25 6.35
N PRO A 83 4.08 -4.27 5.50
CA PRO A 83 3.64 -5.63 5.78
C PRO A 83 4.09 -6.11 7.17
N GLY A 84 3.12 -6.59 7.96
CA GLY A 84 3.37 -7.13 9.29
C GLY A 84 3.54 -6.08 10.39
N GLU A 85 3.29 -4.80 10.10
CA GLU A 85 3.05 -3.81 11.15
C GLU A 85 1.75 -4.12 11.88
N ARG A 86 1.74 -3.89 13.20
CA ARG A 86 0.60 -4.25 14.06
C ARG A 86 -0.57 -3.26 13.95
N GLN A 87 -0.32 -2.06 13.44
CA GLN A 87 -1.31 -0.99 13.39
C GLN A 87 -1.16 -0.16 12.12
N PHE A 88 -2.30 0.24 11.56
CA PHE A 88 -2.36 1.31 10.58
C PHE A 88 -2.28 2.64 11.30
N LYS A 89 -1.39 3.51 10.85
CA LYS A 89 -1.25 4.87 11.37
C LYS A 89 -1.64 5.84 10.27
N GLU A 90 -2.27 6.93 10.65
CA GLU A 90 -2.39 8.08 9.77
C GLU A 90 -1.01 8.74 9.65
N ARG A 91 -0.42 8.65 8.46
CA ARG A 91 0.89 9.21 8.10
C ARG A 91 0.89 9.63 6.64
N ASP A 92 1.79 10.52 6.26
CA ASP A 92 1.95 10.87 4.84
C ASP A 92 2.51 9.66 4.09
N LEU A 93 1.90 9.29 2.96
CA LEU A 93 2.35 8.17 2.14
C LEU A 93 3.79 8.36 1.63
N ARG A 94 4.26 9.61 1.53
CA ARG A 94 5.66 9.96 1.21
C ARG A 94 6.64 9.57 2.32
N GLU A 95 6.20 9.36 3.55
CA GLU A 95 7.05 8.78 4.60
C GLU A 95 7.39 7.31 4.32
N LEU A 96 6.49 6.60 3.62
CA LEU A 96 6.70 5.20 3.20
C LEU A 96 7.40 5.11 1.84
N ALA A 97 7.12 6.06 0.94
CA ALA A 97 7.71 6.13 -0.40
C ALA A 97 8.20 7.57 -0.71
N PRO A 98 9.40 7.95 -0.24
CA PRO A 98 9.87 9.35 -0.27
C PRO A 98 10.23 9.89 -1.65
N GLY A 99 10.39 9.03 -2.64
CA GLY A 99 10.64 9.44 -4.03
C GLY A 99 9.73 8.69 -4.99
N GLY A 100 9.58 9.20 -6.22
CA GLY A 100 8.71 8.63 -7.25
C GLY A 100 7.23 8.97 -7.07
N ALA A 101 6.43 8.75 -8.11
CA ALA A 101 4.99 8.96 -8.03
C ALA A 101 4.35 7.92 -7.08
N ILE A 102 3.42 8.37 -6.24
CA ILE A 102 2.61 7.51 -5.37
C ILE A 102 1.33 8.26 -5.01
N GLY A 103 0.25 7.53 -4.74
CA GLY A 103 -1.05 8.10 -4.42
C GLY A 103 -1.91 7.10 -3.67
N ASN A 104 -3.00 7.63 -3.11
CA ASN A 104 -4.11 6.86 -2.58
C ASN A 104 -5.36 7.05 -3.47
N GLY A 105 -6.44 6.41 -3.10
CA GLY A 105 -7.75 6.52 -3.72
C GLY A 105 -8.11 5.37 -4.65
N ASN A 106 -7.11 4.63 -5.12
CA ASN A 106 -7.28 3.48 -6.01
C ASN A 106 -7.89 2.26 -5.30
N PHE A 107 -7.87 2.22 -3.97
CA PHE A 107 -8.46 1.11 -3.21
C PHE A 107 -9.96 1.32 -2.92
N ALA A 108 -10.36 2.55 -2.60
CA ALA A 108 -11.74 2.89 -2.24
C ALA A 108 -12.13 4.36 -2.44
N LEU A 109 -11.22 5.35 -2.29
CA LEU A 109 -11.66 6.75 -2.20
C LEU A 109 -12.25 7.28 -3.51
N HIS A 110 -11.67 6.94 -4.67
CA HIS A 110 -12.24 7.37 -5.95
C HIS A 110 -13.64 6.78 -6.17
N ALA A 111 -13.81 5.49 -5.92
CA ALA A 111 -15.12 4.85 -6.01
C ALA A 111 -16.14 5.47 -5.02
N LYS A 112 -15.72 5.75 -3.77
CA LYS A 112 -16.58 6.43 -2.79
C LYS A 112 -17.02 7.81 -3.25
N SER A 113 -16.11 8.59 -3.84
CA SER A 113 -16.41 9.91 -4.38
C SER A 113 -17.38 9.82 -5.56
N VAL A 114 -17.11 8.95 -6.53
CA VAL A 114 -17.90 8.81 -7.77
C VAL A 114 -19.31 8.31 -7.49
N PHE A 115 -19.47 7.26 -6.68
CA PHE A 115 -20.79 6.65 -6.44
C PHE A 115 -21.55 7.31 -5.28
N GLY A 116 -20.84 7.78 -4.25
CA GLY A 116 -21.42 8.41 -3.07
C GLY A 116 -21.62 9.92 -3.18
N GLY A 117 -20.94 10.60 -4.11
CA GLY A 117 -21.03 12.06 -4.26
C GLY A 117 -22.37 12.53 -4.82
N GLY A 118 -23.01 13.49 -4.14
CA GLY A 118 -24.31 14.04 -4.55
C GLY A 118 -24.28 14.92 -5.81
N TYR A 119 -23.10 15.37 -6.23
CA TYR A 119 -22.92 16.33 -7.32
C TYR A 119 -22.18 15.75 -8.54
N VAL A 120 -22.08 14.42 -8.62
CA VAL A 120 -21.50 13.73 -9.78
C VAL A 120 -22.55 13.64 -10.89
N LYS A 121 -22.23 14.19 -12.05
CA LYS A 121 -23.07 14.07 -13.25
C LYS A 121 -22.67 12.80 -14.00
N PHE A 122 -23.65 11.97 -14.35
CA PHE A 122 -23.43 10.76 -15.14
C PHE A 122 -24.11 10.87 -16.50
N THR A 123 -23.45 10.36 -17.53
CA THR A 123 -23.96 10.28 -18.90
C THR A 123 -23.86 8.85 -19.40
N PHE A 124 -24.99 8.22 -19.73
CA PHE A 124 -24.99 6.89 -20.31
C PHE A 124 -24.41 6.90 -21.73
N ARG A 125 -23.51 5.97 -22.03
CA ARG A 125 -22.82 5.88 -23.33
C ARG A 125 -23.19 4.66 -24.16
N GLY A 126 -23.96 3.73 -23.59
CA GLY A 126 -24.41 2.53 -24.27
C GLY A 126 -24.15 1.26 -23.47
N LYS A 127 -24.63 0.16 -24.05
CA LYS A 127 -24.38 -1.21 -23.59
C LYS A 127 -23.62 -1.96 -24.67
N GLU A 128 -22.79 -2.89 -24.25
CA GLU A 128 -22.11 -3.83 -25.14
C GLU A 128 -22.01 -5.22 -24.50
N GLN A 129 -21.74 -6.23 -25.33
CA GLN A 129 -21.43 -7.58 -24.84
C GLN A 129 -19.92 -7.73 -24.71
N ARG A 130 -19.42 -8.00 -23.50
CA ARG A 130 -18.01 -8.22 -23.20
C ARG A 130 -17.85 -9.54 -22.48
N GLU A 131 -17.14 -10.48 -23.10
CA GLU A 131 -16.85 -11.81 -22.53
C GLU A 131 -18.10 -12.56 -22.03
N GLY A 132 -19.21 -12.46 -22.77
CA GLY A 132 -20.48 -13.11 -22.42
C GLY A 132 -21.31 -12.38 -21.34
N ARG A 133 -20.94 -11.15 -20.98
CA ARG A 133 -21.66 -10.29 -20.04
C ARG A 133 -22.15 -9.03 -20.74
N GLU A 134 -23.39 -8.63 -20.47
CA GLU A 134 -23.87 -7.33 -20.89
C GLU A 134 -23.30 -6.28 -19.93
N VAL A 135 -22.50 -5.37 -20.45
CA VAL A 135 -21.91 -4.27 -19.67
C VAL A 135 -22.49 -2.94 -20.13
N ALA A 136 -22.64 -2.01 -19.19
CA ALA A 136 -23.08 -0.64 -19.43
C ALA A 136 -21.95 0.33 -19.10
N ARG A 137 -21.75 1.33 -19.96
CA ARG A 137 -20.81 2.41 -19.73
C ARG A 137 -21.52 3.69 -19.34
N PHE A 138 -21.04 4.31 -18.26
CA PHE A 138 -21.43 5.66 -17.86
C PHE A 138 -20.18 6.52 -17.78
N ASP A 139 -20.14 7.60 -18.56
CA ASP A 139 -19.17 8.66 -18.33
C ASP A 139 -19.64 9.50 -17.13
N TYR A 140 -18.70 10.10 -16.40
CA TYR A 140 -19.02 10.96 -15.27
C TYR A 140 -18.08 12.15 -15.16
N ASP A 141 -18.58 13.21 -14.51
CA ASP A 141 -17.82 14.44 -14.25
C ASP A 141 -17.95 14.83 -12.77
N VAL A 142 -16.82 15.18 -12.14
CA VAL A 142 -16.73 15.70 -10.77
C VAL A 142 -16.11 17.10 -10.80
N PRO A 143 -16.92 18.16 -10.63
CA PRO A 143 -16.41 19.53 -10.57
C PRO A 143 -15.42 19.74 -9.41
N GLN A 144 -14.44 20.62 -9.60
CA GLN A 144 -13.38 20.91 -8.61
C GLN A 144 -13.94 21.26 -7.23
N GLN A 145 -15.04 22.04 -7.17
CA GLN A 145 -15.68 22.45 -5.91
C GLN A 145 -16.22 21.29 -5.06
N PHE A 146 -16.42 20.11 -5.67
CA PHE A 146 -16.88 18.89 -5.01
C PHE A 146 -15.81 17.79 -5.04
N SER A 147 -14.59 18.12 -5.48
CA SER A 147 -13.47 17.21 -5.58
C SER A 147 -12.58 17.29 -4.34
N GLY A 148 -12.16 16.13 -3.84
CA GLY A 148 -11.04 16.00 -2.91
C GLY A 148 -9.74 15.58 -3.58
N TYR A 149 -9.71 15.48 -4.93
CA TYR A 149 -8.57 14.93 -5.65
C TYR A 149 -7.42 15.92 -5.68
N GLN A 150 -6.47 15.72 -4.77
CA GLN A 150 -5.29 16.56 -4.64
C GLN A 150 -4.08 15.91 -5.30
N ILE A 151 -3.55 16.59 -6.32
CA ILE A 151 -2.31 16.17 -7.00
C ILE A 151 -1.15 17.00 -6.44
N ARG A 152 -0.02 16.33 -6.19
CA ARG A 152 1.22 16.95 -5.72
C ARG A 152 2.39 16.57 -6.62
N VAL A 153 3.22 17.54 -6.99
CA VAL A 153 4.45 17.36 -7.78
C VAL A 153 5.55 18.21 -7.16
N GLY A 154 6.54 17.56 -6.55
CA GLY A 154 7.50 18.27 -5.69
C GLY A 154 6.78 19.02 -4.58
N ASP A 155 7.03 20.32 -4.48
CA ASP A 155 6.37 21.21 -3.50
C ASP A 155 5.05 21.82 -4.03
N ALA A 156 4.75 21.66 -5.32
CA ALA A 156 3.51 22.16 -5.92
C ALA A 156 2.33 21.22 -5.61
N SER A 157 1.17 21.79 -5.32
CA SER A 157 -0.07 21.03 -5.18
C SER A 157 -1.29 21.78 -5.69
N ALA A 158 -2.33 21.03 -6.07
CA ALA A 158 -3.64 21.58 -6.38
C ALA A 158 -4.72 20.51 -6.18
N VAL A 159 -5.92 20.94 -5.77
CA VAL A 159 -7.14 20.13 -5.90
C VAL A 159 -7.68 20.35 -7.30
N VAL A 160 -8.07 19.28 -7.99
CA VAL A 160 -8.47 19.33 -9.41
C VAL A 160 -9.86 18.73 -9.62
N ALA A 161 -10.57 19.22 -10.63
CA ALA A 161 -11.70 18.50 -11.17
C ALA A 161 -11.22 17.20 -11.82
N TYR A 162 -12.14 16.26 -12.04
CA TYR A 162 -11.83 15.08 -12.82
C TYR A 162 -13.08 14.51 -13.46
N HIS A 163 -12.89 13.82 -14.57
CA HIS A 163 -13.91 13.05 -15.26
C HIS A 163 -13.41 11.63 -15.48
N GLY A 164 -14.25 10.80 -16.08
CA GLY A 164 -13.85 9.49 -16.53
C GLY A 164 -15.05 8.66 -16.88
N HIS A 165 -14.91 7.35 -16.75
CA HIS A 165 -16.03 6.45 -16.99
C HIS A 165 -16.00 5.26 -16.04
N VAL A 166 -17.18 4.68 -15.86
CA VAL A 166 -17.38 3.42 -15.17
C VAL A 166 -17.99 2.41 -16.14
N VAL A 167 -17.46 1.19 -16.10
CA VAL A 167 -18.04 0.04 -16.79
C VAL A 167 -18.66 -0.85 -15.74
N VAL A 168 -19.91 -1.24 -15.95
CA VAL A 168 -20.73 -1.92 -14.95
C VAL A 168 -21.36 -3.15 -15.57
N ASP A 169 -21.36 -4.27 -14.85
CA ASP A 169 -22.15 -5.44 -15.23
C ASP A 169 -23.64 -5.15 -15.07
N ALA A 170 -24.41 -5.22 -16.15
CA ALA A 170 -25.82 -4.83 -16.14
C ALA A 170 -26.71 -5.78 -15.30
N LYS A 171 -26.22 -6.98 -14.98
CA LYS A 171 -26.94 -8.01 -14.22
C LYS A 171 -26.58 -7.96 -12.74
N THR A 172 -25.28 -7.97 -12.41
CA THR A 172 -24.83 -7.98 -11.00
C THR A 172 -24.74 -6.59 -10.40
N LEU A 173 -24.71 -5.55 -11.24
CA LEU A 173 -24.48 -4.15 -10.88
C LEU A 173 -23.05 -3.87 -10.39
N ASP A 174 -22.17 -4.87 -10.42
CA ASP A 174 -20.77 -4.71 -10.04
C ASP A 174 -20.05 -3.78 -11.02
N VAL A 175 -19.27 -2.85 -10.49
CA VAL A 175 -18.30 -2.11 -11.29
C VAL A 175 -17.20 -3.07 -11.70
N ILE A 176 -16.81 -2.99 -12.98
CA ILE A 176 -15.72 -3.77 -13.58
C ILE A 176 -14.50 -2.86 -13.74
N ASP A 177 -14.71 -1.67 -14.31
CA ASP A 177 -13.64 -0.71 -14.56
C ASP A 177 -14.07 0.67 -14.05
N LEU A 178 -13.12 1.40 -13.47
CA LEU A 178 -13.25 2.82 -13.12
C LEU A 178 -12.02 3.54 -13.67
N GLU A 179 -12.25 4.53 -14.52
CA GLU A 179 -11.23 5.46 -15.00
C GLU A 179 -11.42 6.82 -14.34
N VAL A 180 -10.32 7.47 -13.97
CA VAL A 180 -10.25 8.83 -13.41
C VAL A 180 -9.21 9.60 -14.23
N ILE A 181 -9.61 10.73 -14.81
CA ILE A 181 -8.76 11.61 -15.60
C ILE A 181 -8.83 13.00 -14.96
N ALA A 182 -7.68 13.49 -14.52
CA ALA A 182 -7.58 14.83 -13.93
C ALA A 182 -7.83 15.91 -14.99
N ASP A 183 -8.68 16.88 -14.63
CA ASP A 183 -9.01 18.04 -15.45
C ASP A 183 -8.40 19.32 -14.89
N ASP A 184 -8.37 20.37 -15.72
CA ASP A 184 -7.99 21.73 -15.34
C ASP A 184 -6.66 21.80 -14.55
N LEU A 185 -5.70 20.94 -14.93
CA LEU A 185 -4.39 20.83 -14.29
C LEU A 185 -3.68 22.20 -14.31
N PRO A 186 -3.46 22.84 -13.15
CA PRO A 186 -2.83 24.15 -13.13
C PRO A 186 -1.40 24.10 -13.66
N PRO A 187 -0.94 25.11 -14.44
CA PRO A 187 0.40 25.10 -15.04
C PRO A 187 1.56 24.94 -14.04
N HIS A 188 1.38 25.36 -12.79
CA HIS A 188 2.41 25.24 -11.75
C HIS A 188 2.67 23.78 -11.31
N LEU A 189 1.74 22.86 -11.57
CA LEU A 189 1.99 21.41 -11.37
C LEU A 189 2.94 20.83 -12.43
N LYS A 190 3.11 21.53 -13.56
CA LYS A 190 3.89 21.06 -14.72
C LYS A 190 3.49 19.68 -15.25
N LEU A 191 2.22 19.33 -15.13
CA LEU A 191 1.64 18.11 -15.69
C LEU A 191 0.83 18.41 -16.94
N GLN A 192 0.97 17.54 -17.93
CA GLN A 192 0.10 17.48 -19.10
C GLN A 192 -1.12 16.59 -18.84
N ARG A 193 -0.94 15.49 -18.12
CA ARG A 193 -1.99 14.49 -17.86
C ARG A 193 -1.72 13.73 -16.57
N ALA A 194 -2.78 13.43 -15.83
CA ALA A 194 -2.78 12.44 -14.76
C ALA A 194 -4.02 11.56 -14.92
N THR A 195 -3.83 10.24 -14.89
CA THR A 195 -4.89 9.26 -15.10
C THR A 195 -4.70 8.11 -14.12
N ASP A 196 -5.80 7.65 -13.54
CA ASP A 196 -5.88 6.41 -12.77
C ASP A 196 -6.91 5.48 -13.42
N PHE A 197 -6.58 4.21 -13.54
CA PHE A 197 -7.50 3.17 -14.00
C PHE A 197 -7.52 2.05 -12.97
N MET A 198 -8.70 1.60 -12.55
CA MET A 198 -8.88 0.53 -11.58
C MET A 198 -9.74 -0.57 -12.19
N HIS A 199 -9.29 -1.82 -12.03
CA HIS A 199 -10.06 -3.00 -12.40
C HIS A 199 -10.56 -3.70 -11.14
N TYR A 200 -11.86 -4.01 -11.13
CA TYR A 200 -12.56 -4.60 -10.00
C TYR A 200 -12.95 -6.04 -10.31
N SER A 201 -12.88 -6.87 -9.28
CA SER A 201 -13.38 -8.24 -9.35
C SER A 201 -13.82 -8.70 -7.97
N ARG A 202 -14.64 -9.74 -7.94
CA ARG A 202 -15.02 -10.39 -6.70
C ARG A 202 -13.85 -11.21 -6.18
N GLN A 203 -13.48 -10.97 -4.92
CA GLN A 203 -12.47 -11.69 -4.18
C GLN A 203 -13.13 -12.41 -3.01
N ARG A 204 -12.82 -13.70 -2.84
CA ARG A 204 -13.26 -14.48 -1.69
C ARG A 204 -12.44 -14.08 -0.48
N ILE A 205 -13.08 -13.55 0.56
CA ILE A 205 -12.44 -13.23 1.84
C ILE A 205 -13.27 -13.88 2.94
N GLY A 206 -12.67 -14.84 3.65
CA GLY A 206 -13.42 -15.71 4.55
C GLY A 206 -14.52 -16.45 3.79
N GLU A 207 -15.77 -16.33 4.28
CA GLU A 207 -16.92 -17.05 3.72
C GLU A 207 -17.69 -16.28 2.63
N ALA A 208 -17.27 -15.05 2.28
CA ALA A 208 -18.03 -14.18 1.38
C ALA A 208 -17.19 -13.61 0.22
N ASP A 209 -17.87 -13.33 -0.90
CA ASP A 209 -17.28 -12.69 -2.08
C ASP A 209 -17.50 -11.18 -2.04
N HIS A 210 -16.40 -10.43 -2.06
CA HIS A 210 -16.39 -8.98 -1.95
C HIS A 210 -15.86 -8.35 -3.24
N LEU A 211 -16.56 -7.34 -3.75
CA LEU A 211 -16.06 -6.57 -4.90
C LEU A 211 -15.00 -5.58 -4.42
N LEU A 212 -13.77 -5.76 -4.90
CA LEU A 212 -12.60 -4.96 -4.56
C LEU A 212 -11.80 -4.68 -5.84
N PRO A 213 -11.00 -3.60 -5.88
CA PRO A 213 -10.01 -3.45 -6.93
C PRO A 213 -8.99 -4.58 -6.82
N VAL A 214 -8.68 -5.22 -7.94
CA VAL A 214 -7.65 -6.27 -8.05
C VAL A 214 -6.37 -5.74 -8.68
N SER A 215 -6.47 -4.68 -9.47
CA SER A 215 -5.35 -3.94 -9.99
C SER A 215 -5.69 -2.47 -10.22
N SER A 216 -4.66 -1.63 -10.24
CA SER A 216 -4.79 -0.28 -10.77
C SER A 216 -3.55 0.13 -11.55
N GLU A 217 -3.72 1.16 -12.37
CA GLU A 217 -2.64 1.79 -13.12
C GLU A 217 -2.78 3.29 -13.07
N MET A 218 -1.77 3.94 -12.49
CA MET A 218 -1.64 5.39 -12.50
C MET A 218 -0.63 5.79 -13.55
N THR A 219 -0.92 6.83 -14.34
CA THR A 219 0.01 7.45 -15.27
C THR A 219 0.02 8.97 -15.07
N MET A 220 1.20 9.54 -14.88
CA MET A 220 1.42 10.99 -14.85
C MET A 220 2.40 11.37 -15.96
N VAL A 221 2.01 12.32 -16.82
CA VAL A 221 2.84 12.84 -17.90
C VAL A 221 3.15 14.31 -17.62
N GLY A 222 4.44 14.63 -17.52
CA GLY A 222 4.93 16.00 -17.37
C GLY A 222 4.84 16.79 -18.68
N LEU A 223 4.85 18.13 -18.59
CA LEU A 223 4.92 19.01 -19.77
C LEU A 223 6.22 18.82 -20.59
N ASP A 224 7.24 18.24 -19.98
CA ASP A 224 8.50 17.85 -20.62
C ASP A 224 8.41 16.51 -21.39
N GLY A 225 7.27 15.82 -21.29
CA GLY A 225 7.03 14.52 -21.89
C GLY A 225 7.60 13.33 -21.10
N ALA A 226 8.15 13.56 -19.91
CA ALA A 226 8.49 12.48 -18.99
C ALA A 226 7.21 11.83 -18.45
N GLU A 227 7.19 10.52 -18.34
CA GLU A 227 6.04 9.77 -17.84
C GLU A 227 6.45 8.92 -16.64
N SER A 228 5.68 9.03 -15.56
CA SER A 228 5.74 8.14 -14.41
C SER A 228 4.52 7.24 -14.43
N ARG A 229 4.72 5.94 -14.24
CA ARG A 229 3.65 4.94 -14.23
C ARG A 229 3.78 4.05 -13.01
N ASN A 230 2.68 3.91 -12.28
CA ASN A 230 2.56 2.95 -11.18
C ASN A 230 1.59 1.86 -11.61
N LYS A 231 2.04 0.62 -11.59
CA LYS A 231 1.17 -0.55 -11.76
C LYS A 231 0.97 -1.20 -10.40
N VAL A 232 -0.26 -1.33 -9.99
CA VAL A 232 -0.64 -1.83 -8.67
C VAL A 232 -1.39 -3.15 -8.81
N THR A 233 -1.05 -4.12 -7.96
CA THR A 233 -1.83 -5.34 -7.76
C THR A 233 -2.25 -5.42 -6.30
N PHE A 234 -3.53 -5.69 -6.05
CA PHE A 234 -4.06 -5.96 -4.72
C PHE A 234 -4.18 -7.47 -4.53
N SER A 235 -3.65 -7.99 -3.42
CA SER A 235 -3.60 -9.43 -3.15
C SER A 235 -3.66 -9.72 -1.66
N GLY A 236 -3.84 -10.99 -1.28
CA GLY A 236 -3.81 -11.39 0.14
C GLY A 236 -4.83 -10.66 1.02
N CYS A 237 -5.95 -10.24 0.42
CA CYS A 237 -6.98 -9.49 1.13
C CYS A 237 -7.57 -10.35 2.26
N ARG A 238 -7.62 -9.78 3.47
CA ARG A 238 -8.11 -10.46 4.68
C ARG A 238 -8.91 -9.50 5.53
N GLN A 239 -9.78 -10.04 6.38
CA GLN A 239 -10.46 -9.23 7.37
C GLN A 239 -9.44 -8.67 8.36
N TYR A 240 -9.51 -7.36 8.59
CA TYR A 240 -8.72 -6.69 9.60
C TYR A 240 -9.34 -6.97 10.97
N SER A 241 -8.77 -7.92 11.70
CA SER A 241 -9.02 -8.06 13.14
C SER A 241 -8.11 -7.06 13.85
N GLY A 242 -8.63 -5.88 14.18
CA GLY A 242 -7.92 -4.84 14.96
C GLY A 242 -7.65 -5.25 16.42
N GLU A 243 -7.43 -6.54 16.69
CA GLU A 243 -7.13 -7.04 18.02
C GLU A 243 -5.65 -6.83 18.34
N SER A 244 -5.32 -5.68 18.91
CA SER A 244 -4.33 -5.68 19.98
C SER A 244 -5.08 -5.87 21.29
N VAL A 245 -5.29 -7.12 21.69
CA VAL A 245 -5.55 -7.42 23.09
C VAL A 245 -4.28 -7.01 23.84
N VAL A 246 -4.28 -5.83 24.44
CA VAL A 246 -3.28 -5.51 25.45
C VAL A 246 -3.64 -6.36 26.65
N ARG A 247 -2.93 -7.49 26.81
CA ARG A 247 -2.93 -8.20 28.09
C ARG A 247 -2.07 -7.39 29.06
N PHE A 248 -2.72 -6.52 29.81
CA PHE A 248 -2.22 -6.14 31.11
C PHE A 248 -2.64 -7.25 32.06
N ASP A 249 -1.83 -8.30 32.15
CA ASP A 249 -1.90 -9.16 33.33
C ASP A 249 -1.29 -8.34 34.47
N ASP A 250 -2.15 -7.62 35.21
CA ASP A 250 -1.82 -7.18 36.56
C ASP A 250 -1.77 -8.44 37.43
N PRO A 251 -0.61 -8.80 38.02
CA PRO A 251 -0.59 -9.88 38.99
C PRO A 251 -1.34 -9.39 40.24
N GLU A 252 -2.51 -9.99 40.50
CA GLU A 252 -3.10 -9.97 41.84
C GLU A 252 -2.04 -10.39 42.86
N PRO A 253 -1.91 -9.71 44.01
CA PRO A 253 -0.95 -10.09 45.04
C PRO A 253 -1.41 -11.39 45.71
N THR A 254 -1.12 -12.53 45.08
CA THR A 254 -1.23 -13.83 45.73
C THR A 254 0.00 -14.01 46.62
N THR A 255 -0.24 -13.87 47.91
CA THR A 255 0.74 -14.12 48.97
C THR A 255 0.84 -15.64 49.16
N GLU A 256 1.54 -16.34 48.27
CA GLU A 256 2.00 -17.71 48.53
C GLU A 256 3.20 -18.04 47.65
N ALA A 257 4.31 -18.40 48.29
CA ALA A 257 5.59 -18.68 47.64
C ALA A 257 5.54 -19.99 46.85
N ALA A 258 5.18 -19.90 45.56
CA ALA A 258 5.41 -20.96 44.59
C ALA A 258 6.92 -21.08 44.27
N PRO A 259 7.44 -22.30 44.04
CA PRO A 259 8.85 -22.50 43.70
C PRO A 259 9.22 -21.72 42.43
N ALA A 260 10.38 -21.05 42.46
CA ALA A 260 10.85 -20.17 41.41
C ALA A 260 10.84 -20.89 40.04
N ALA A 261 9.96 -20.44 39.15
CA ALA A 261 10.05 -20.78 37.74
C ALA A 261 11.44 -20.39 37.22
N PRO A 262 12.06 -21.17 36.32
CA PRO A 262 13.36 -20.80 35.74
C PRO A 262 13.27 -19.39 35.17
N VAL A 263 14.19 -18.52 35.59
CA VAL A 263 14.29 -17.14 35.08
C VAL A 263 14.66 -17.23 33.62
N VAL A 264 13.66 -17.19 32.75
CA VAL A 264 13.85 -17.20 31.30
C VAL A 264 14.62 -15.92 30.94
N PRO A 265 15.76 -16.01 30.23
CA PRO A 265 16.56 -14.85 29.90
C PRO A 265 15.76 -13.90 29.00
N ARG A 266 15.50 -12.68 29.48
CA ARG A 266 14.73 -11.66 28.77
C ARG A 266 15.64 -10.76 27.92
N VAL A 267 15.07 -10.12 26.91
CA VAL A 267 15.78 -9.09 26.14
C VAL A 267 15.79 -7.81 26.97
N ALA A 268 16.94 -7.12 27.01
CA ALA A 268 17.01 -5.82 27.66
C ALA A 268 16.09 -4.81 26.95
N THR A 269 15.27 -4.06 27.71
CA THR A 269 14.31 -3.09 27.16
C THR A 269 14.99 -1.98 26.36
N GLU A 270 16.23 -1.64 26.72
CA GLU A 270 17.07 -0.71 25.98
C GLU A 270 18.37 -1.40 25.60
N LEU A 271 18.67 -1.40 24.30
CA LEU A 271 19.90 -1.99 23.77
C LEU A 271 20.96 -0.89 23.66
N PRO A 272 22.16 -1.09 24.25
CA PRO A 272 23.20 -0.08 24.19
C PRO A 272 23.77 0.05 22.78
N ALA A 273 24.10 1.28 22.39
CA ALA A 273 24.82 1.56 21.15
C ALA A 273 26.13 0.74 21.09
N GLU A 274 26.53 0.41 19.86
CA GLU A 274 27.69 -0.44 19.53
C GLU A 274 27.55 -1.91 19.98
N LEU A 275 26.41 -2.34 20.55
CA LEU A 275 26.15 -3.76 20.77
C LEU A 275 26.13 -4.50 19.44
N LEU A 276 26.94 -5.56 19.36
CA LEU A 276 27.06 -6.40 18.18
C LEU A 276 26.17 -7.63 18.30
N LEU A 277 25.35 -7.86 17.29
CA LEU A 277 24.49 -9.05 17.16
C LEU A 277 24.95 -9.87 15.96
N GLU A 278 25.14 -11.17 16.15
CA GLU A 278 25.37 -12.13 15.07
C GLU A 278 24.05 -12.85 14.80
N ALA A 279 23.45 -12.63 13.63
CA ALA A 279 22.13 -13.14 13.29
C ALA A 279 22.14 -13.77 11.90
N SER A 280 21.31 -14.79 11.68
CA SER A 280 21.20 -15.40 10.36
C SER A 280 19.81 -15.21 9.77
N LEU A 281 19.74 -15.04 8.46
CA LEU A 281 18.48 -14.96 7.73
C LEU A 281 17.71 -16.29 7.81
N ASP A 282 16.42 -16.24 8.13
CA ASP A 282 15.61 -17.43 8.38
C ASP A 282 15.10 -18.10 7.08
N GLU A 283 14.95 -17.32 6.01
CA GLU A 283 14.44 -17.76 4.71
C GLU A 283 15.26 -17.20 3.55
N THR A 284 15.28 -17.89 2.40
CA THR A 284 16.02 -17.39 1.23
C THR A 284 15.29 -16.20 0.60
N LEU A 285 15.96 -15.06 0.46
CA LEU A 285 15.47 -13.90 -0.27
C LEU A 285 15.91 -13.97 -1.74
N ALA A 286 14.94 -14.05 -2.66
CA ALA A 286 15.17 -13.87 -4.09
C ALA A 286 15.13 -12.36 -4.43
N ILE A 287 16.30 -11.76 -4.67
CA ILE A 287 16.45 -10.30 -4.73
C ILE A 287 15.80 -9.72 -6.00
N ASP A 288 15.76 -10.49 -7.08
CA ASP A 288 15.07 -10.13 -8.32
C ASP A 288 13.55 -9.97 -8.14
N LYS A 289 12.97 -10.66 -7.16
CA LYS A 289 11.54 -10.58 -6.80
C LYS A 289 11.25 -9.73 -5.56
N ALA A 290 12.30 -9.21 -4.92
CA ALA A 290 12.17 -8.41 -3.72
C ALA A 290 11.62 -7.01 -4.04
N ALA A 291 10.86 -6.48 -3.10
CA ALA A 291 10.30 -5.14 -3.11
C ALA A 291 10.59 -4.45 -1.78
N THR A 292 10.67 -3.12 -1.80
CA THR A 292 10.75 -2.34 -0.57
C THR A 292 9.49 -2.59 0.27
N GLY A 293 9.68 -2.92 1.55
CA GLY A 293 8.61 -3.33 2.46
C GLY A 293 8.53 -4.83 2.72
N ASP A 294 9.24 -5.67 1.95
CA ASP A 294 9.25 -7.11 2.18
C ASP A 294 9.75 -7.46 3.58
N LEU A 295 9.01 -8.33 4.28
CA LEU A 295 9.40 -8.79 5.60
C LEU A 295 10.62 -9.70 5.52
N LEU A 296 11.56 -9.49 6.44
CA LEU A 296 12.71 -10.35 6.67
C LEU A 296 12.72 -10.78 8.13
N SER A 297 13.09 -12.03 8.38
CA SER A 297 13.25 -12.59 9.72
C SER A 297 14.67 -13.11 9.89
N PHE A 298 15.28 -12.79 11.03
CA PHE A 298 16.59 -13.31 11.40
C PHE A 298 16.56 -13.93 12.79
N THR A 299 17.33 -15.00 12.98
CA THR A 299 17.54 -15.60 14.29
C THR A 299 18.92 -15.24 14.83
N VAL A 300 18.99 -14.70 16.06
CA VAL A 300 20.25 -14.43 16.77
C VAL A 300 20.97 -15.75 17.06
N ARG A 301 22.24 -15.85 16.67
CA ARG A 301 23.02 -17.11 16.72
C ARG A 301 23.88 -17.25 17.97
N ARG A 302 24.20 -16.15 18.64
CA ARG A 302 25.00 -16.11 19.87
C ARG A 302 24.45 -15.08 20.83
N ASP A 303 24.62 -15.32 22.13
CA ASP A 303 24.26 -14.34 23.16
C ASP A 303 25.05 -13.05 22.93
N ALA A 304 24.33 -11.93 22.81
CA ALA A 304 24.93 -10.61 22.82
C ALA A 304 25.06 -10.15 24.28
N ARG A 305 26.31 -9.95 24.72
CA ARG A 305 26.63 -9.65 26.12
C ARG A 305 27.35 -8.32 26.26
N ARG A 306 27.11 -7.61 27.36
CA ARG A 306 27.90 -6.44 27.80
C ARG A 306 28.28 -6.63 29.27
N HIS A 307 29.56 -6.46 29.61
CA HIS A 307 30.07 -6.70 30.98
C HIS A 307 29.61 -8.04 31.59
N LYS A 308 29.62 -9.13 30.81
CA LYS A 308 29.15 -10.49 31.17
C LYS A 308 27.63 -10.65 31.34
N ILE A 309 26.83 -9.59 31.19
CA ILE A 309 25.36 -9.65 31.22
C ILE A 309 24.85 -9.93 29.80
N THR A 310 23.99 -10.93 29.64
CA THR A 310 23.28 -11.18 28.38
C THR A 310 22.17 -10.16 28.19
N LEU A 311 22.26 -9.40 27.10
CA LEU A 311 21.27 -8.38 26.73
C LEU A 311 20.31 -8.89 25.66
N VAL A 312 20.80 -9.73 24.74
CA VAL A 312 20.00 -10.42 23.73
C VAL A 312 20.41 -11.89 23.73
N PRO A 313 19.53 -12.83 24.11
CA PRO A 313 19.85 -14.25 24.12
C PRO A 313 19.90 -14.84 22.70
N LYS A 314 20.69 -15.90 22.53
CA LYS A 314 20.62 -16.76 21.35
C LYS A 314 19.18 -17.26 21.15
N GLY A 315 18.72 -17.27 19.89
CA GLY A 315 17.38 -17.71 19.54
C GLY A 315 16.34 -16.59 19.52
N ALA A 316 16.66 -15.39 20.03
CA ALA A 316 15.84 -14.20 19.80
C ALA A 316 15.64 -13.96 18.29
N ARG A 317 14.42 -13.61 17.90
CA ARG A 317 14.05 -13.33 16.51
C ARG A 317 14.13 -11.84 16.26
N ILE A 318 14.67 -11.44 15.12
CA ILE A 318 14.73 -10.06 14.68
C ILE A 318 13.79 -9.92 13.49
N ARG A 319 12.79 -9.05 13.62
CA ARG A 319 11.96 -8.62 12.49
C ARG A 319 12.65 -7.46 11.79
N ALA A 320 12.72 -7.55 10.47
CA ALA A 320 13.35 -6.58 9.60
C ALA A 320 12.54 -6.45 8.31
N ARG A 321 12.94 -5.50 7.46
CA ARG A 321 12.34 -5.33 6.14
C ARG A 321 13.36 -4.95 5.08
N VAL A 322 13.05 -5.25 3.83
CA VAL A 322 13.76 -4.68 2.68
C VAL A 322 13.47 -3.19 2.63
N ALA A 323 14.50 -2.38 2.76
CA ALA A 323 14.41 -0.92 2.75
C ALA A 323 14.73 -0.30 1.38
N ASP A 324 15.53 -1.00 0.58
CA ASP A 324 15.88 -0.60 -0.78
C ASP A 324 16.34 -1.84 -1.57
N VAL A 325 16.18 -1.80 -2.89
CA VAL A 325 16.69 -2.84 -3.81
C VAL A 325 17.42 -2.14 -4.95
N ASP A 326 18.75 -2.27 -4.99
CA ASP A 326 19.53 -1.82 -6.14
C ASP A 326 19.65 -2.95 -7.16
N ARG A 327 18.93 -2.80 -8.28
CA ARG A 327 18.88 -3.78 -9.35
C ARG A 327 20.04 -3.66 -10.34
N ARG A 328 20.95 -2.69 -10.15
CA ARG A 328 22.10 -2.47 -11.01
C ARG A 328 23.27 -3.35 -10.59
N ALA A 329 23.99 -3.87 -11.57
CA ALA A 329 25.26 -4.52 -11.32
C ALA A 329 26.31 -3.46 -10.92
N VAL A 330 26.96 -3.65 -9.77
CA VAL A 330 27.96 -2.72 -9.23
C VAL A 330 29.20 -3.49 -8.86
N ARG A 331 30.37 -3.09 -9.39
CA ARG A 331 31.68 -3.69 -9.04
C ARG A 331 31.71 -5.24 -9.14
N GLY A 332 31.01 -5.80 -10.12
CA GLY A 332 30.92 -7.25 -10.33
C GLY A 332 29.92 -8.00 -9.44
N TYR A 333 29.14 -7.31 -8.61
CA TYR A 333 27.99 -7.84 -7.88
C TYR A 333 26.71 -7.61 -8.70
N SER A 334 25.76 -8.54 -8.66
CA SER A 334 24.58 -8.53 -9.52
C SER A 334 23.47 -7.59 -9.04
N MET A 335 23.16 -7.61 -7.74
CA MET A 335 22.13 -6.76 -7.11
C MET A 335 22.49 -6.47 -5.65
N GLY A 336 21.88 -5.45 -5.06
CA GLY A 336 22.02 -5.08 -3.65
C GLY A 336 20.69 -4.91 -2.94
N VAL A 337 20.66 -5.19 -1.64
CA VAL A 337 19.49 -5.01 -0.77
C VAL A 337 19.87 -4.21 0.48
N GLY A 338 19.07 -3.20 0.77
CA GLY A 338 19.11 -2.47 2.04
C GLY A 338 18.20 -3.18 3.04
N ILE A 339 18.68 -3.36 4.26
CA ILE A 339 17.94 -4.05 5.33
C ILE A 339 17.68 -3.05 6.45
N GLN A 340 16.41 -2.82 6.77
CA GLN A 340 16.00 -2.05 7.94
C GLN A 340 15.55 -3.00 9.04
N LEU A 341 16.25 -2.95 10.17
CA LEU A 341 15.92 -3.72 11.36
C LEU A 341 14.81 -2.97 12.12
N VAL A 342 13.82 -3.70 12.64
CA VAL A 342 12.61 -3.09 13.22
C VAL A 342 12.53 -3.40 14.71
N GLU A 343 12.61 -4.66 15.09
CA GLU A 343 12.46 -5.10 16.48
C GLU A 343 13.08 -6.47 16.74
N ILE A 344 13.33 -6.77 18.00
CA ILE A 344 13.68 -8.09 18.52
C ILE A 344 12.49 -8.64 19.30
N GLU A 345 12.16 -9.90 19.07
CA GLU A 345 11.18 -10.68 19.80
C GLU A 345 11.85 -11.88 20.48
N HIS A 346 11.57 -12.08 21.77
CA HIS A 346 11.99 -13.27 22.51
C HIS A 346 10.98 -13.56 23.61
N GLU A 347 10.42 -14.78 23.63
CA GLU A 347 9.48 -15.24 24.67
C GLU A 347 8.30 -14.26 24.88
N GLY A 348 7.75 -13.75 23.77
CA GLY A 348 6.64 -12.78 23.76
C GLY A 348 7.02 -11.33 24.09
N GLN A 349 8.26 -11.08 24.55
CA GLN A 349 8.76 -9.72 24.74
C GLN A 349 9.22 -9.14 23.41
N ILE A 350 8.75 -7.93 23.09
CA ILE A 350 9.14 -7.19 21.88
C ILE A 350 9.87 -5.91 22.26
N VAL A 351 11.06 -5.71 21.70
CA VAL A 351 11.90 -4.53 21.91
C VAL A 351 12.24 -3.90 20.57
N PRO A 352 11.98 -2.59 20.34
CA PRO A 352 12.40 -1.89 19.13
C PRO A 352 13.91 -2.03 18.90
N LEU A 353 14.31 -2.25 17.64
CA LEU A 353 15.71 -2.43 17.28
C LEU A 353 16.12 -1.36 16.27
N LYS A 354 16.98 -0.45 16.72
CA LYS A 354 17.70 0.45 15.83
C LYS A 354 19.11 -0.09 15.61
N ALA A 355 19.32 -0.74 14.47
CA ALA A 355 20.60 -1.33 14.14
C ALA A 355 20.90 -1.21 12.64
N GLN A 356 22.16 -1.42 12.28
CA GLN A 356 22.60 -1.47 10.89
C GLN A 356 23.45 -2.71 10.64
N VAL A 357 23.43 -3.19 9.39
CA VAL A 357 24.37 -4.23 8.94
C VAL A 357 25.77 -3.62 8.88
N VAL A 358 26.75 -4.31 9.45
CA VAL A 358 28.17 -3.93 9.44
C VAL A 358 29.02 -5.06 8.86
N GLU A 359 30.28 -4.77 8.55
CA GLU A 359 31.22 -5.81 8.13
C GLU A 359 31.40 -6.85 9.25
N GLY A 360 31.36 -8.12 8.86
CA GLY A 360 31.38 -9.27 9.78
C GLY A 360 30.50 -10.41 9.27
N GLY A 361 30.48 -11.53 9.99
CA GLY A 361 29.77 -12.74 9.55
C GLY A 361 30.18 -13.19 8.14
N SER A 362 29.20 -13.43 7.27
CA SER A 362 29.42 -13.79 5.86
C SER A 362 29.95 -12.64 4.99
N ILE A 363 29.99 -11.40 5.51
CA ILE A 363 30.47 -10.20 4.82
C ILE A 363 31.89 -9.77 5.29
N ALA A 364 32.62 -10.65 5.98
CA ALA A 364 34.00 -10.34 6.41
C ALA A 364 34.90 -9.97 5.21
N LEU A 365 35.52 -8.78 5.25
CA LEU A 365 36.49 -8.28 4.25
C LEU A 365 36.10 -8.54 2.78
N ARG A 366 34.91 -8.08 2.35
CA ARG A 366 34.43 -8.16 0.96
C ARG A 366 34.74 -9.51 0.30
N THR A 367 34.14 -10.57 0.84
CA THR A 367 34.28 -11.92 0.28
C THR A 367 33.91 -11.95 -1.20
N SER A 368 34.28 -13.03 -1.89
CA SER A 368 33.93 -13.26 -3.29
C SER A 368 32.42 -13.29 -3.56
N PHE A 369 31.56 -13.42 -2.54
CA PHE A 369 30.11 -13.56 -2.69
C PHE A 369 29.29 -12.35 -2.20
N TYR A 370 29.74 -11.65 -1.16
CA TYR A 370 29.00 -10.55 -0.57
C TYR A 370 29.88 -9.34 -0.32
N ALA A 371 29.31 -8.15 -0.53
CA ALA A 371 29.94 -6.90 -0.13
C ALA A 371 28.93 -5.99 0.57
N LEU A 372 29.38 -5.35 1.63
CA LEU A 372 28.65 -4.25 2.23
C LEU A 372 29.11 -2.95 1.57
N MET A 373 28.18 -2.22 0.98
CA MET A 373 28.38 -0.83 0.61
C MET A 373 27.82 0.05 1.73
N PRO A 374 28.58 1.04 2.22
CA PRO A 374 28.11 1.90 3.31
C PRO A 374 26.92 2.74 2.85
N ALA A 375 26.13 3.19 3.83
CA ALA A 375 25.05 4.14 3.61
C ALA A 375 25.54 5.39 2.84
N ALA A 376 24.76 5.82 1.85
CA ALA A 376 25.05 7.00 1.03
C ALA A 376 23.76 7.61 0.50
N ASN A 377 23.69 8.94 0.37
CA ASN A 377 22.56 9.66 -0.23
C ASN A 377 21.18 9.23 0.33
N ALA A 378 21.04 9.20 1.67
CA ALA A 378 19.85 8.76 2.39
C ALA A 378 19.43 7.29 2.20
N ARG A 379 20.25 6.46 1.53
CA ARG A 379 20.05 5.01 1.47
C ARG A 379 20.72 4.32 2.67
N PRO A 380 20.13 3.23 3.20
CA PRO A 380 20.77 2.41 4.23
C PRO A 380 22.03 1.73 3.66
N SER A 381 22.84 1.13 4.54
CA SER A 381 23.91 0.24 4.10
C SER A 381 23.33 -0.90 3.26
N MET A 382 23.97 -1.20 2.13
CA MET A 382 23.48 -2.13 1.12
C MET A 382 24.34 -3.39 1.10
N VAL A 383 23.70 -4.56 1.23
CA VAL A 383 24.37 -5.85 1.04
C VAL A 383 24.23 -6.25 -0.43
N TYR A 384 25.34 -6.19 -1.17
CA TYR A 384 25.43 -6.65 -2.55
C TYR A 384 25.79 -8.12 -2.62
N VAL A 385 25.15 -8.84 -3.55
CA VAL A 385 25.36 -10.28 -3.77
C VAL A 385 26.02 -10.51 -5.12
N LYS A 386 26.90 -11.51 -5.18
CA LYS A 386 27.51 -12.02 -6.40
C LYS A 386 26.98 -13.44 -6.65
N SER A 387 25.72 -13.53 -7.07
CA SER A 387 25.07 -14.79 -7.41
C SER A 387 24.14 -14.67 -8.61
N THR A 388 23.94 -15.79 -9.30
CA THR A 388 23.01 -15.94 -10.42
C THR A 388 22.18 -17.23 -10.21
N PRO A 389 20.86 -17.14 -9.94
CA PRO A 389 20.09 -15.92 -9.72
C PRO A 389 20.54 -15.15 -8.45
N PRO A 390 20.28 -13.84 -8.37
CA PRO A 390 20.65 -13.00 -7.23
C PRO A 390 19.80 -13.36 -6.00
N ARG A 391 20.45 -13.89 -4.95
CA ARG A 391 19.77 -14.37 -3.74
C ARG A 391 20.60 -14.20 -2.47
N MET A 392 19.92 -13.97 -1.35
CA MET A 392 20.49 -14.17 -0.01
C MET A 392 19.97 -15.50 0.54
N PRO A 393 20.82 -16.52 0.75
CA PRO A 393 20.37 -17.83 1.18
C PRO A 393 19.90 -17.81 2.64
N LYS A 394 18.94 -18.69 2.95
CA LYS A 394 18.66 -19.09 4.32
C LYS A 394 19.96 -19.45 5.05
N GLY A 395 20.11 -18.97 6.28
CA GLY A 395 21.29 -19.14 7.11
C GLY A 395 22.42 -18.14 6.84
N LEU A 396 22.27 -17.21 5.88
CA LEU A 396 23.24 -16.14 5.66
C LEU A 396 23.50 -15.38 6.95
N LEU A 397 24.74 -15.39 7.42
CA LEU A 397 25.13 -14.82 8.70
C LEU A 397 25.50 -13.35 8.52
N LEU A 398 24.80 -12.45 9.21
CA LEU A 398 25.06 -11.02 9.21
C LEU A 398 25.52 -10.56 10.59
N GLN A 399 26.44 -9.60 10.58
CA GLN A 399 26.80 -8.83 11.76
C GLN A 399 25.95 -7.57 11.78
N LEU A 400 25.23 -7.36 12.87
CA LEU A 400 24.42 -6.16 13.10
C LEU A 400 25.04 -5.36 14.24
N ARG A 401 24.97 -4.05 14.14
CA ARG A 401 25.41 -3.14 15.19
C ARG A 401 24.26 -2.23 15.60
N VAL A 402 23.94 -2.22 16.90
CA VAL A 402 22.98 -1.29 17.48
C VAL A 402 23.51 0.13 17.36
N ILE A 403 22.67 1.03 16.88
CA ILE A 403 22.99 2.46 16.69
C ILE A 403 22.16 3.31 17.67
N PRO A 404 22.65 4.51 18.03
CA PRO A 404 21.92 5.42 18.92
C PRO A 404 20.53 5.78 18.43
#